data_AF-D2R5I8-F1
#
_entry.id   AF-D2R5I8-F1
#
_cell.length_a   1.000
_cell.length_b   1.000
_cell.length_c   1.000
_cell.angle_alpha   90.00
_cell.angle_beta   90.00
_cell.angle_gamma   90.00
#
_symmetry.space_group_name_H-M   'P 1'
#
loop_
_entity.id
_entity.type
_entity.pdbx_description
1 polymer ?
#
loop_
_entity_poly.entity_id
_entity_poly.type
_entity_poly.pdbx_seq_one_letter_code
_entity_poly.pdbx_strand_id
1 'polypeptide(L)'
;MLCHPLHVKQVTKSAILCLFGAIFWTCAAQGAEPIAGDATIRGPGEKPIVITTTSRLAGAIHSLTWNGEEFIDSVDHGRQLQSASNFDCSRKFIPEVFNPTEAGSRADHVGNRSTSKLLMIEAKGNSLTTKSQMAFWLLPGEKSLGNLAYNEAPLSNHLLEKRVTIGIPGFPQVIEYDTIFTVPEGEHHTLAQFETLTGYMPVKFEKFFTCDIQNQGQLEVLGDGPGEQTLPIIFATEHGEHAMGIYALDQPPPDFEHTGYGRFRFRAERVVKWNAVYRIRKTEGISPGKYGFRHYVCVGTRDDVRQMILKLATELAPRVDRHPLDALPPSLAPADQNPASKTP
;
A
#
# COMPACT_ATOMS: atom_id res chain seq x y z
N MET A 1 61.68 -57.16 43.53
CA MET A 1 62.63 -56.05 43.25
C MET A 1 61.79 -54.78 43.13
N LEU A 2 61.53 -54.06 44.22
CA LEU A 2 62.39 -53.01 44.80
C LEU A 2 62.81 -51.97 43.75
N CYS A 3 62.09 -50.84 43.68
CA CYS A 3 62.65 -49.57 44.10
C CYS A 3 61.54 -48.51 44.28
N HIS A 4 61.74 -47.70 45.31
CA HIS A 4 60.82 -46.72 45.89
C HIS A 4 61.41 -45.31 45.59
N PRO A 5 60.97 -44.20 46.20
CA PRO A 5 60.11 -43.17 45.62
C PRO A 5 60.78 -41.77 45.52
N LEU A 6 60.05 -40.76 45.04
CA LEU A 6 60.35 -39.36 45.36
C LEU A 6 59.10 -38.61 45.83
N HIS A 7 59.17 -38.19 47.10
CA HIS A 7 58.28 -37.29 47.82
C HIS A 7 58.49 -35.85 47.37
N VAL A 8 57.42 -35.06 47.18
CA VAL A 8 57.41 -33.63 47.56
C VAL A 8 56.02 -33.19 48.04
N LYS A 9 55.95 -33.02 49.38
CA LYS A 9 55.31 -31.99 50.21
C LYS A 9 53.90 -31.46 49.90
N GLN A 10 53.02 -31.68 50.88
CA GLN A 10 51.84 -30.87 51.18
C GLN A 10 52.19 -29.39 51.42
N VAL A 11 51.36 -28.50 50.89
CA VAL A 11 51.15 -27.15 51.43
C VAL A 11 49.65 -26.95 51.62
N THR A 12 49.25 -26.84 52.88
CA THR A 12 47.95 -26.39 53.35
C THR A 12 47.72 -24.92 53.03
N LYS A 13 46.63 -24.56 52.35
CA LYS A 13 45.98 -23.25 52.47
C LYS A 13 44.47 -23.39 52.37
N SER A 14 43.79 -22.99 53.45
CA SER A 14 42.36 -22.72 53.49
C SER A 14 41.93 -21.80 52.34
N ALA A 15 40.82 -22.11 51.69
CA ALA A 15 40.12 -21.16 50.85
C ALA A 15 38.62 -21.26 51.10
N ILE A 16 38.13 -20.12 51.58
CA ILE A 16 36.78 -19.68 51.87
C ILE A 16 35.76 -20.13 50.82
N LEU A 17 34.63 -20.58 51.35
CA LEU A 17 33.34 -20.79 50.70
C LEU A 17 32.87 -19.48 50.03
N CYS A 18 32.87 -19.44 48.69
CA CYS A 18 32.14 -18.42 47.92
C CYS A 18 31.09 -19.13 47.05
N LEU A 19 29.85 -19.20 47.58
CA LEU A 19 28.65 -19.48 46.79
C LEU A 19 28.47 -18.32 45.78
N PHE A 20 28.96 -18.50 44.56
CA PHE A 20 28.53 -17.67 43.44
C PHE A 20 27.17 -18.17 42.95
N GLY A 21 26.10 -17.57 43.48
CA GLY A 21 24.78 -17.63 42.86
C GLY A 21 24.83 -16.92 41.51
N ALA A 22 24.93 -17.69 40.42
CA ALA A 22 24.76 -17.16 39.08
C ALA A 22 23.28 -16.83 38.87
N ILE A 23 22.90 -15.58 39.14
CA ILE A 23 21.61 -15.04 38.70
C ILE A 23 21.76 -14.77 37.20
N PHE A 24 21.30 -15.73 36.39
CA PHE A 24 21.10 -15.51 34.95
C PHE A 24 19.96 -14.50 34.77
N TRP A 25 20.30 -13.23 34.59
CA TRP A 25 19.39 -12.27 33.98
C TRP A 25 19.29 -12.60 32.49
N THR A 26 18.32 -13.43 32.12
CA THR A 26 17.84 -13.47 30.74
C THR A 26 17.18 -12.13 30.46
N CYS A 27 17.93 -11.24 29.81
CA CYS A 27 17.36 -10.06 29.16
C CYS A 27 16.52 -10.58 27.98
N ALA A 28 15.23 -10.85 28.23
CA ALA A 28 14.30 -11.06 27.15
C ALA A 28 14.25 -9.74 26.37
N ALA A 29 14.73 -9.75 25.13
CA ALA A 29 14.45 -8.65 24.21
C ALA A 29 12.93 -8.59 24.07
N GLN A 30 12.28 -7.65 24.75
CA GLN A 30 10.90 -7.29 24.45
C GLN A 30 10.88 -6.85 22.99
N GLY A 31 10.41 -7.72 22.09
CA GLY A 31 10.08 -7.32 20.73
C GLY A 31 9.06 -6.19 20.82
N ALA A 32 9.26 -5.12 20.05
CA ALA A 32 8.29 -4.05 19.96
C ALA A 32 6.92 -4.64 19.59
N GLU A 33 5.87 -4.24 20.31
CA GLU A 33 4.50 -4.64 20.00
C GLU A 33 4.16 -4.33 18.53
N PRO A 34 3.42 -5.21 17.82
CA PRO A 34 2.98 -4.93 16.47
C PRO A 34 2.20 -3.62 16.41
N ILE A 35 2.49 -2.80 15.41
CA ILE A 35 1.75 -1.54 15.19
C ILE A 35 0.31 -1.89 14.83
N ALA A 36 -0.64 -1.37 15.60
CA ALA A 36 -2.06 -1.49 15.29
C ALA A 36 -2.35 -0.73 13.98
N GLY A 37 -2.97 -1.40 13.01
CA GLY A 37 -3.36 -0.83 11.72
C GLY A 37 -4.77 -0.27 11.69
N ASP A 38 -5.51 -0.34 12.79
CA ASP A 38 -6.88 0.16 12.90
C ASP A 38 -6.87 1.69 13.04
N ALA A 39 -7.39 2.38 12.03
CA ALA A 39 -7.51 3.83 12.05
C ALA A 39 -8.76 4.28 11.30
N THR A 40 -9.20 5.51 11.56
CA THR A 40 -10.33 6.13 10.87
C THR A 40 -10.00 7.58 10.58
N ILE A 41 -10.25 8.00 9.34
CA ILE A 41 -10.20 9.40 8.93
C ILE A 41 -11.54 9.79 8.31
N ARG A 42 -11.88 11.07 8.42
CA ARG A 42 -13.19 11.58 8.01
C ARG A 42 -13.03 12.89 7.24
N GLY A 43 -13.67 12.95 6.08
CA GLY A 43 -13.72 14.14 5.24
C GLY A 43 -14.62 15.24 5.80
N PRO A 44 -14.57 16.42 5.16
CA PRO A 44 -15.47 17.53 5.47
C PRO A 44 -16.89 17.30 4.92
N GLY A 45 -17.84 18.13 5.36
CA GLY A 45 -19.22 18.19 4.84
C GLY A 45 -20.24 17.36 5.62
N GLU A 46 -21.53 17.55 5.29
CA GLU A 46 -22.66 16.87 5.97
C GLU A 46 -22.73 15.37 5.68
N LYS A 47 -22.27 14.97 4.50
CA LYS A 47 -22.14 13.57 4.07
C LYS A 47 -20.66 13.26 3.92
N PRO A 48 -19.92 13.12 5.04
CA PRO A 48 -18.48 12.97 4.96
C PRO A 48 -18.13 11.61 4.36
N ILE A 49 -17.08 11.58 3.54
CA ILE A 49 -16.39 10.33 3.25
C ILE A 49 -15.74 9.85 4.55
N VAL A 50 -15.86 8.56 4.87
CA VAL A 50 -15.16 7.93 5.99
C VAL A 50 -14.31 6.80 5.45
N ILE A 51 -13.01 6.82 5.77
CA ILE A 51 -12.08 5.76 5.41
C ILE A 51 -11.61 5.09 6.69
N THR A 52 -11.57 3.75 6.68
CA THR A 52 -10.99 2.97 7.78
C THR A 52 -9.95 1.99 7.27
N THR A 53 -8.86 1.85 8.02
CA THR A 53 -7.84 0.81 7.84
C THR A 53 -7.97 -0.24 8.94
N THR A 54 -7.33 -1.40 8.77
CA THR A 54 -7.34 -2.45 9.82
C THR A 54 -5.98 -3.08 10.05
N SER A 55 -5.76 -3.58 11.27
CA SER A 55 -4.58 -4.41 11.61
C SER A 55 -4.54 -5.70 10.80
N ARG A 56 -5.72 -6.27 10.50
CA ARG A 56 -5.88 -7.48 9.69
C ARG A 56 -5.17 -7.36 8.34
N LEU A 57 -5.18 -6.17 7.73
CA LEU A 57 -4.75 -5.91 6.36
C LEU A 57 -3.52 -5.00 6.32
N ALA A 58 -2.67 -5.05 7.36
CA ALA A 58 -1.43 -4.26 7.47
C ALA A 58 -1.60 -2.75 7.19
N GLY A 59 -2.74 -2.15 7.57
CA GLY A 59 -3.03 -0.73 7.34
C GLY A 59 -3.55 -0.39 5.94
N ALA A 60 -3.86 -1.37 5.09
CA ALA A 60 -4.61 -1.15 3.86
C ALA A 60 -6.03 -0.63 4.17
N ILE A 61 -6.63 0.09 3.23
CA ILE A 61 -7.97 0.64 3.41
C ILE A 61 -9.00 -0.47 3.19
N HIS A 62 -9.69 -0.79 4.28
CA HIS A 62 -10.69 -1.85 4.36
C HIS A 62 -12.09 -1.37 3.99
N SER A 63 -12.40 -0.11 4.28
CA SER A 63 -13.72 0.48 4.05
C SER A 63 -13.59 1.94 3.60
N LEU A 64 -14.47 2.32 2.68
CA LEU A 64 -14.72 3.68 2.26
C LEU A 64 -16.24 3.85 2.19
N THR A 65 -16.79 4.69 3.05
CA THR A 65 -18.22 5.00 3.03
C THR A 65 -18.49 6.44 2.66
N TRP A 66 -19.60 6.66 1.96
CA TRP A 66 -20.13 7.99 1.69
C TRP A 66 -21.65 7.90 1.53
N ASN A 67 -22.40 8.85 2.11
CA ASN A 67 -23.86 8.88 2.05
C ASN A 67 -24.55 7.56 2.48
N GLY A 68 -23.97 6.85 3.45
CA GLY A 68 -24.49 5.57 3.95
C GLY A 68 -24.14 4.35 3.10
N GLU A 69 -23.40 4.54 1.99
CA GLU A 69 -23.02 3.48 1.07
C GLU A 69 -21.57 3.04 1.29
N GLU A 70 -21.33 1.73 1.38
CA GLU A 70 -19.99 1.12 1.35
C GLU A 70 -19.53 0.88 -0.10
N PHE A 71 -18.31 1.33 -0.38
CA PHE A 71 -17.68 1.26 -1.71
C PHE A 71 -16.65 0.14 -1.83
N ILE A 72 -16.11 -0.40 -0.73
CA ILE A 72 -15.07 -1.43 -0.77
C ILE A 72 -15.61 -2.79 -0.34
N ASP A 73 -15.36 -3.82 -1.16
CA ASP A 73 -15.67 -5.21 -0.84
C ASP A 73 -14.46 -5.91 -0.22
N SER A 74 -14.16 -5.63 1.06
CA SER A 74 -12.96 -6.14 1.74
C SER A 74 -13.16 -7.46 2.49
N VAL A 75 -13.75 -8.46 1.81
CA VAL A 75 -13.99 -9.78 2.40
C VAL A 75 -12.71 -10.57 2.65
N ASP A 76 -11.72 -10.54 1.75
CA ASP A 76 -10.42 -11.23 1.88
C ASP A 76 -9.24 -10.32 1.52
N HIS A 77 -8.03 -10.80 1.82
CA HIS A 77 -6.80 -10.17 1.39
C HIS A 77 -6.73 -10.13 -0.13
N GLY A 78 -6.51 -8.94 -0.68
CA GLY A 78 -6.52 -8.72 -2.12
C GLY A 78 -7.63 -7.77 -2.55
N ARG A 79 -8.77 -7.73 -1.85
CA ARG A 79 -9.94 -6.90 -2.23
C ARG A 79 -10.08 -5.60 -1.44
N GLN A 80 -9.02 -4.80 -1.37
CA GLN A 80 -8.99 -3.55 -0.60
C GLN A 80 -8.91 -2.34 -1.54
N LEU A 81 -9.06 -1.12 -1.01
CA LEU A 81 -8.49 0.05 -1.68
C LEU A 81 -6.98 0.04 -1.37
N GLN A 82 -6.19 -0.51 -2.29
CA GLN A 82 -4.79 -0.85 -2.02
C GLN A 82 -3.90 -0.75 -3.25
N SER A 83 -2.60 -0.93 -3.03
CA SER A 83 -1.58 -0.90 -4.07
C SER A 83 -0.76 -2.20 -4.15
N ALA A 84 -0.22 -2.48 -5.34
CA ALA A 84 0.63 -3.64 -5.60
C ALA A 84 1.69 -3.32 -6.68
N SER A 85 2.72 -4.14 -6.79
CA SER A 85 3.72 -4.04 -7.85
C SER A 85 4.05 -5.43 -8.40
N ASN A 86 4.46 -5.52 -9.66
CA ASN A 86 4.88 -6.76 -10.30
C ASN A 86 6.20 -6.53 -11.03
N PHE A 87 7.13 -7.47 -10.91
CA PHE A 87 8.43 -7.37 -11.57
C PHE A 87 8.77 -8.65 -12.33
N ASP A 88 9.66 -8.51 -13.31
CA ASP A 88 10.10 -9.63 -14.15
C ASP A 88 11.26 -10.43 -13.56
N CYS A 89 11.95 -9.90 -12.54
CA CYS A 89 13.20 -10.47 -11.99
C CYS A 89 14.25 -10.77 -13.06
N SER A 90 14.32 -9.96 -14.13
CA SER A 90 15.19 -10.22 -15.30
C SER A 90 14.90 -11.54 -16.02
N ARG A 91 13.69 -12.05 -15.85
CA ARG A 91 13.15 -13.23 -16.51
C ARG A 91 11.97 -12.81 -17.37
N LYS A 92 11.23 -13.79 -17.88
CA LYS A 92 9.94 -13.51 -18.52
C LYS A 92 9.01 -12.86 -17.49
N PHE A 93 8.43 -11.71 -17.85
CA PHE A 93 7.36 -11.11 -17.06
C PHE A 93 6.10 -11.98 -17.13
N ILE A 94 5.60 -12.33 -15.95
CA ILE A 94 4.36 -13.08 -15.76
C ILE A 94 3.64 -12.38 -14.60
N PRO A 95 2.38 -11.96 -14.74
CA PRO A 95 1.65 -11.36 -13.63
C PRO A 95 1.63 -12.29 -12.41
N GLU A 96 1.62 -11.70 -11.21
CA GLU A 96 1.50 -12.37 -9.90
C GLU A 96 2.72 -13.19 -9.43
N VAL A 97 3.64 -13.61 -10.32
CA VAL A 97 4.74 -14.52 -9.91
C VAL A 97 5.83 -13.83 -9.07
N PHE A 98 6.00 -12.53 -9.19
CA PHE A 98 6.82 -11.71 -8.29
C PHE A 98 6.07 -10.41 -8.02
N ASN A 99 5.13 -10.49 -7.09
CA ASN A 99 4.11 -9.46 -6.89
C ASN A 99 4.02 -9.03 -5.43
N PRO A 100 4.79 -8.02 -5.00
CA PRO A 100 4.56 -7.36 -3.73
C PRO A 100 3.15 -6.72 -3.66
N THR A 101 2.46 -6.92 -2.54
CA THR A 101 1.07 -6.49 -2.29
C THR A 101 0.95 -5.83 -0.91
N GLU A 102 0.17 -4.76 -0.84
CA GLU A 102 0.02 -3.97 0.39
C GLU A 102 -0.71 -4.76 1.49
N ALA A 103 -1.90 -5.27 1.19
CA ALA A 103 -2.79 -5.81 2.21
C ALA A 103 -2.33 -7.16 2.78
N GLY A 104 -1.53 -7.93 2.03
CA GLY A 104 -1.03 -9.25 2.40
C GLY A 104 -1.07 -10.24 1.24
N SER A 105 -0.68 -11.48 1.50
CA SER A 105 -0.61 -12.55 0.51
C SER A 105 -1.98 -13.18 0.24
N ARG A 106 -2.08 -13.94 -0.85
CA ARG A 106 -3.27 -14.76 -1.15
C ARG A 106 -3.54 -15.79 -0.06
N ALA A 107 -2.48 -16.33 0.56
CA ALA A 107 -2.59 -17.34 1.60
C ALA A 107 -3.25 -16.80 2.89
N ASP A 108 -3.21 -15.48 3.10
CA ASP A 108 -3.89 -14.85 4.23
C ASP A 108 -5.43 -14.93 4.08
N HIS A 109 -5.95 -14.95 2.85
CA HIS A 109 -7.35 -15.17 2.50
C HIS A 109 -8.32 -14.36 3.41
N VAL A 110 -9.34 -14.99 4.01
CA VAL A 110 -10.26 -14.36 4.99
C VAL A 110 -9.68 -14.27 6.42
N GLY A 111 -8.42 -14.65 6.61
CA GLY A 111 -7.74 -14.68 7.90
C GLY A 111 -7.65 -13.31 8.58
N ASN A 112 -7.39 -13.32 9.88
CA ASN A 112 -7.35 -12.14 10.73
C ASN A 112 -5.95 -11.49 10.83
N ARG A 113 -4.97 -11.98 10.07
CA ARG A 113 -3.60 -11.50 10.06
C ARG A 113 -3.13 -11.36 8.61
N SER A 114 -2.25 -10.38 8.41
CA SER A 114 -1.56 -10.16 7.15
C SER A 114 -0.15 -10.72 7.20
N THR A 115 0.31 -11.24 6.08
CA THR A 115 1.72 -11.51 5.81
C THR A 115 2.49 -10.19 5.62
N SER A 116 1.85 -9.14 5.10
CA SER A 116 2.45 -7.80 5.01
C SER A 116 2.64 -7.23 6.41
N LYS A 117 3.64 -6.35 6.56
CA LYS A 117 3.99 -5.77 7.86
C LYS A 117 3.80 -4.26 7.85
N LEU A 118 2.89 -3.77 8.68
CA LEU A 118 2.77 -2.33 8.93
C LEU A 118 3.98 -1.85 9.74
N LEU A 119 4.63 -0.79 9.25
CA LEU A 119 5.83 -0.19 9.84
C LEU A 119 5.56 1.18 10.45
N MET A 120 4.54 1.89 9.97
CA MET A 120 4.09 3.16 10.51
C MET A 120 2.65 3.45 10.08
N ILE A 121 1.88 4.08 10.97
CA ILE A 121 0.59 4.67 10.66
C ILE A 121 0.44 5.97 11.44
N GLU A 122 -0.10 6.99 10.79
CA GLU A 122 -0.56 8.23 11.41
C GLU A 122 -1.91 8.57 10.80
N ALA A 123 -2.92 8.81 11.64
CA ALA A 123 -4.25 9.19 11.20
C ALA A 123 -4.75 10.37 12.05
N LYS A 124 -5.12 11.47 11.39
CA LYS A 124 -5.60 12.66 12.07
C LYS A 124 -6.59 13.42 11.19
N GLY A 125 -7.79 13.65 11.70
CA GLY A 125 -8.84 14.37 10.99
C GLY A 125 -9.19 13.70 9.67
N ASN A 126 -8.86 14.36 8.55
CA ASN A 126 -9.11 13.89 7.20
C ASN A 126 -7.86 13.29 6.52
N SER A 127 -6.75 13.08 7.25
CA SER A 127 -5.48 12.65 6.68
C SER A 127 -4.96 11.36 7.32
N LEU A 128 -4.47 10.45 6.47
CA LEU A 128 -3.87 9.16 6.82
C LEU A 128 -2.52 9.05 6.12
N THR A 129 -1.48 8.64 6.84
CA THR A 129 -0.20 8.20 6.28
C THR A 129 0.11 6.80 6.79
N THR A 130 0.55 5.90 5.91
CA THR A 130 1.04 4.58 6.29
C THR A 130 2.37 4.25 5.61
N LYS A 131 3.14 3.38 6.24
CA LYS A 131 4.28 2.70 5.61
C LYS A 131 4.19 1.20 5.89
N SER A 132 4.22 0.38 4.86
CA SER A 132 4.22 -1.09 5.00
C SER A 132 5.39 -1.73 4.25
N GLN A 133 5.85 -2.86 4.78
CA GLN A 133 6.66 -3.82 4.05
C GLN A 133 5.70 -4.83 3.41
N MET A 134 5.73 -4.89 2.08
CA MET A 134 4.74 -5.63 1.30
C MET A 134 5.05 -7.13 1.31
N ALA A 135 4.02 -7.97 1.41
CA ALA A 135 4.13 -9.41 1.19
C ALA A 135 4.10 -9.73 -0.31
N PHE A 136 4.71 -10.84 -0.71
CA PHE A 136 4.43 -11.39 -2.03
C PHE A 136 3.02 -11.99 -2.06
N TRP A 137 2.29 -11.77 -3.15
CA TRP A 137 0.96 -12.32 -3.36
C TRP A 137 0.95 -13.85 -3.27
N LEU A 138 1.96 -14.48 -3.86
CA LEU A 138 2.18 -15.93 -3.81
C LEU A 138 3.24 -16.27 -2.76
N LEU A 139 3.00 -17.33 -1.98
CA LEU A 139 4.03 -17.95 -1.15
C LEU A 139 5.04 -18.71 -2.04
N PRO A 140 6.28 -18.92 -1.56
CA PRO A 140 7.26 -19.73 -2.28
C PRO A 140 6.71 -21.12 -2.66
N GLY A 141 6.88 -21.50 -3.92
CA GLY A 141 6.39 -22.77 -4.45
C GLY A 141 4.95 -22.76 -4.97
N GLU A 142 4.17 -21.70 -4.71
CA GLU A 142 2.85 -21.53 -5.31
C GLU A 142 2.95 -21.15 -6.80
N LYS A 143 1.80 -21.21 -7.48
CA LYS A 143 1.70 -20.88 -8.91
C LYS A 143 0.61 -19.85 -9.20
N SER A 144 0.86 -19.07 -10.25
CA SER A 144 -0.17 -18.33 -10.99
C SER A 144 0.04 -18.54 -12.48
N LEU A 145 -1.07 -18.68 -13.23
CA LEU A 145 -1.06 -18.95 -14.67
C LEU A 145 -0.16 -20.14 -15.07
N GLY A 146 -0.03 -21.15 -14.19
CA GLY A 146 0.82 -22.32 -14.39
C GLY A 146 2.32 -22.12 -14.07
N ASN A 147 2.75 -20.91 -13.72
CA ASN A 147 4.14 -20.57 -13.45
C ASN A 147 4.42 -20.47 -11.96
N LEU A 148 5.58 -20.96 -11.52
CA LEU A 148 6.02 -20.86 -10.13
C LEU A 148 6.33 -19.42 -9.75
N ALA A 149 5.99 -19.07 -8.51
CA ALA A 149 6.41 -17.82 -7.90
C ALA A 149 7.95 -17.70 -7.89
N TYR A 150 8.46 -16.50 -8.14
CA TYR A 150 9.90 -16.22 -8.20
C TYR A 150 10.49 -15.85 -6.84
N ASN A 151 9.66 -15.54 -5.85
CA ASN A 151 10.08 -15.22 -4.50
C ASN A 151 10.49 -16.48 -3.71
N GLU A 152 11.46 -16.30 -2.81
CA GLU A 152 11.98 -17.34 -1.93
C GLU A 152 11.49 -17.18 -0.48
N ALA A 153 10.82 -16.08 -0.18
CA ALA A 153 10.23 -15.76 1.11
C ALA A 153 8.81 -15.22 0.94
N PRO A 154 7.96 -15.27 1.97
CA PRO A 154 6.61 -14.69 1.91
C PRO A 154 6.59 -13.16 1.98
N LEU A 155 7.53 -12.56 2.71
CA LEU A 155 7.66 -11.11 2.88
C LEU A 155 8.72 -10.57 1.91
N SER A 156 8.42 -9.46 1.21
CA SER A 156 9.36 -8.82 0.29
C SER A 156 10.21 -7.76 1.00
N ASN A 157 11.25 -7.27 0.33
CA ASN A 157 11.98 -6.06 0.76
C ASN A 157 11.39 -4.77 0.18
N HIS A 158 10.29 -4.85 -0.58
CA HIS A 158 9.61 -3.69 -1.15
C HIS A 158 8.79 -2.99 -0.07
N LEU A 159 8.87 -1.66 -0.06
CA LEU A 159 8.11 -0.81 0.86
C LEU A 159 7.09 0.01 0.10
N LEU A 160 5.94 0.24 0.73
CA LEU A 160 4.93 1.17 0.26
C LEU A 160 4.70 2.24 1.31
N GLU A 161 4.91 3.50 0.96
CA GLU A 161 4.36 4.63 1.69
C GLU A 161 3.09 5.11 0.99
N LYS A 162 2.04 5.38 1.76
CA LYS A 162 0.76 5.89 1.26
C LYS A 162 0.37 7.12 2.05
N ARG A 163 -0.11 8.17 1.37
CA ARG A 163 -0.69 9.37 1.99
C ARG A 163 -2.05 9.62 1.39
N VAL A 164 -3.04 9.81 2.24
CA VAL A 164 -4.44 9.98 1.87
C VAL A 164 -4.98 11.21 2.57
N THR A 165 -5.57 12.11 1.80
CA THR A 165 -6.29 13.27 2.34
C THR A 165 -7.68 13.34 1.74
N ILE A 166 -8.70 13.33 2.59
CA ILE A 166 -10.10 13.44 2.16
C ILE A 166 -10.50 14.91 2.10
N GLY A 167 -10.95 15.33 0.93
CA GLY A 167 -11.34 16.71 0.65
C GLY A 167 -10.11 17.54 0.32
N ILE A 168 -10.09 18.07 -0.90
CA ILE A 168 -9.13 19.10 -1.33
C ILE A 168 -9.87 20.44 -1.51
N PRO A 169 -9.17 21.59 -1.62
CA PRO A 169 -9.82 22.88 -1.82
C PRO A 169 -10.80 22.85 -3.01
N GLY A 170 -12.08 23.16 -2.75
CA GLY A 170 -13.15 23.14 -3.76
C GLY A 170 -13.80 21.77 -4.01
N PHE A 171 -13.22 20.67 -3.52
CA PHE A 171 -13.70 19.31 -3.77
C PHE A 171 -13.73 18.46 -2.49
N PRO A 172 -14.78 18.59 -1.66
CA PRO A 172 -14.89 17.86 -0.38
C PRO A 172 -15.01 16.34 -0.53
N GLN A 173 -15.42 15.87 -1.71
CA GLN A 173 -15.63 14.45 -2.03
C GLN A 173 -14.50 13.84 -2.88
N VAL A 174 -13.39 14.55 -3.04
CA VAL A 174 -12.18 14.05 -3.69
C VAL A 174 -11.19 13.61 -2.62
N ILE A 175 -10.62 12.43 -2.81
CA ILE A 175 -9.55 11.88 -1.99
C ILE A 175 -8.25 12.02 -2.78
N GLU A 176 -7.35 12.87 -2.30
CA GLU A 176 -5.96 12.88 -2.80
C GLU A 176 -5.24 11.65 -2.23
N TYR A 177 -4.64 10.86 -3.12
CA TYR A 177 -4.05 9.57 -2.80
C TYR A 177 -2.66 9.44 -3.44
N ASP A 178 -1.64 9.62 -2.62
CA ASP A 178 -0.24 9.46 -3.02
C ASP A 178 0.28 8.08 -2.60
N THR A 179 1.02 7.46 -3.50
CA THR A 179 1.77 6.22 -3.25
C THR A 179 3.22 6.42 -3.59
N ILE A 180 4.10 5.88 -2.76
CA ILE A 180 5.54 5.86 -2.99
C ILE A 180 6.02 4.43 -2.77
N PHE A 181 6.38 3.78 -3.87
CA PHE A 181 6.97 2.44 -3.85
C PHE A 181 8.48 2.56 -3.68
N THR A 182 9.08 1.73 -2.83
CA THR A 182 10.53 1.63 -2.71
C THR A 182 10.97 0.28 -3.25
N VAL A 183 11.66 0.29 -4.40
CA VAL A 183 12.31 -0.88 -4.98
C VAL A 183 13.64 -1.09 -4.25
N PRO A 184 13.88 -2.27 -3.65
CA PRO A 184 15.06 -2.51 -2.83
C PRO A 184 16.35 -2.60 -3.67
N GLU A 185 17.47 -2.29 -3.04
CA GLU A 185 18.79 -2.56 -3.61
C GLU A 185 19.04 -4.06 -3.76
N GLY A 186 19.86 -4.43 -4.75
CA GLY A 186 20.26 -5.83 -4.99
C GLY A 186 19.28 -6.67 -5.81
N GLU A 187 18.06 -6.18 -6.06
CA GLU A 187 17.14 -6.77 -7.02
C GLU A 187 17.39 -6.19 -8.43
N HIS A 188 17.30 -7.04 -9.47
CA HIS A 188 17.45 -6.62 -10.86
C HIS A 188 16.19 -6.96 -11.67
N HIS A 189 15.60 -5.93 -12.27
CA HIS A 189 14.36 -6.01 -13.05
C HIS A 189 14.49 -5.18 -14.31
N THR A 190 13.97 -5.64 -15.44
CA THR A 190 13.92 -4.85 -16.69
C THR A 190 12.52 -4.32 -17.01
N LEU A 191 11.51 -4.81 -16.27
CA LEU A 191 10.13 -4.36 -16.30
C LEU A 191 9.56 -4.33 -14.89
N ALA A 192 8.94 -3.20 -14.54
CA ALA A 192 8.10 -3.04 -13.36
C ALA A 192 6.72 -2.61 -13.81
N GLN A 193 5.70 -3.23 -13.24
CA GLN A 193 4.32 -2.80 -13.33
C GLN A 193 3.84 -2.42 -11.94
N PHE A 194 3.61 -1.15 -11.70
CA PHE A 194 3.03 -0.64 -10.46
C PHE A 194 1.52 -0.55 -10.66
N GLU A 195 0.78 -1.37 -9.93
CA GLU A 195 -0.66 -1.21 -9.75
C GLU A 195 -0.85 -0.23 -8.58
N THR A 196 -0.72 1.06 -8.92
CA THR A 196 -0.49 2.15 -7.96
C THR A 196 -1.70 2.42 -7.09
N LEU A 197 -2.91 2.21 -7.62
CA LEU A 197 -4.11 2.18 -6.81
C LEU A 197 -5.19 1.31 -7.44
N THR A 198 -5.83 0.51 -6.61
CA THR A 198 -6.90 -0.41 -7.01
C THR A 198 -8.05 -0.32 -6.05
N GLY A 199 -9.26 -0.22 -6.59
CA GLY A 199 -10.51 -0.29 -5.83
C GLY A 199 -11.30 -1.54 -6.19
N TYR A 200 -11.56 -2.40 -5.21
CA TYR A 200 -12.49 -3.52 -5.33
C TYR A 200 -13.83 -3.13 -4.71
N MET A 201 -14.87 -3.03 -5.54
CA MET A 201 -16.21 -2.63 -5.12
C MET A 201 -17.20 -3.78 -5.16
N PRO A 202 -18.25 -3.75 -4.32
CA PRO A 202 -19.35 -4.70 -4.42
C PRO A 202 -20.00 -4.69 -5.81
N VAL A 203 -20.53 -5.84 -6.25
CA VAL A 203 -21.17 -5.99 -7.57
C VAL A 203 -22.26 -4.98 -7.92
N LYS A 204 -22.89 -4.32 -6.95
CA LYS A 204 -23.88 -3.27 -7.20
C LYS A 204 -23.31 -2.08 -7.99
N PHE A 205 -21.99 -1.84 -7.94
CA PHE A 205 -21.30 -0.85 -8.78
C PHE A 205 -21.10 -1.39 -10.21
N GLU A 206 -22.15 -1.89 -10.83
CA GLU A 206 -22.09 -2.68 -12.05
C GLU A 206 -22.00 -1.88 -13.35
N LYS A 207 -22.20 -0.56 -13.33
CA LYS A 207 -22.13 0.28 -14.52
C LYS A 207 -20.74 0.88 -14.65
N PHE A 208 -20.02 0.51 -15.71
CA PHE A 208 -18.65 0.95 -15.94
C PHE A 208 -18.62 2.03 -17.02
N PHE A 209 -17.91 3.11 -16.75
CA PHE A 209 -17.75 4.22 -17.67
C PHE A 209 -16.29 4.61 -17.80
N THR A 210 -15.95 5.17 -18.96
CA THR A 210 -14.78 6.03 -19.12
C THR A 210 -15.21 7.48 -19.24
N CYS A 211 -14.36 8.42 -18.82
CA CYS A 211 -14.61 9.85 -18.87
C CYS A 211 -13.67 10.50 -19.89
N ASP A 212 -14.21 10.94 -21.03
CA ASP A 212 -13.45 11.64 -22.05
C ASP A 212 -13.25 13.11 -21.66
N ILE A 213 -12.09 13.39 -21.06
CA ILE A 213 -11.68 14.75 -20.66
C ILE A 213 -11.62 15.70 -21.86
N GLN A 214 -11.19 15.22 -23.03
CA GLN A 214 -11.04 16.05 -24.24
C GLN A 214 -12.40 16.48 -24.78
N ASN A 215 -13.41 15.63 -24.62
CA ASN A 215 -14.78 15.90 -24.99
C ASN A 215 -15.65 16.28 -23.78
N GLN A 216 -15.16 17.25 -22.99
CA GLN A 216 -15.90 17.88 -21.88
C GLN A 216 -16.45 16.91 -20.84
N GLY A 217 -15.73 15.82 -20.59
CA GLY A 217 -16.09 14.78 -19.63
C GLY A 217 -17.27 13.93 -20.11
N GLN A 218 -17.46 13.76 -21.43
CA GLN A 218 -18.47 12.83 -21.95
C GLN A 218 -18.21 11.43 -21.40
N LEU A 219 -19.27 10.76 -20.93
CA LEU A 219 -19.18 9.39 -20.45
C LEU A 219 -19.48 8.40 -21.58
N GLU A 220 -18.61 7.42 -21.73
CA GLU A 220 -18.84 6.27 -22.59
C GLU A 220 -18.93 5.00 -21.75
N VAL A 221 -19.85 4.11 -22.12
CA VAL A 221 -20.03 2.84 -21.43
C VAL A 221 -18.88 1.90 -21.78
N LEU A 222 -18.30 1.28 -20.76
CA LEU A 222 -17.31 0.23 -20.91
C LEU A 222 -17.95 -1.15 -20.69
N GLY A 223 -17.45 -2.16 -21.41
CA GLY A 223 -17.78 -3.55 -21.12
C GLY A 223 -17.12 -4.05 -19.83
N ASP A 224 -17.53 -5.24 -19.37
CA ASP A 224 -17.15 -5.87 -18.10
C ASP A 224 -15.63 -6.09 -17.88
N GLY A 225 -14.82 -6.03 -18.95
CA GLY A 225 -13.41 -6.42 -18.91
C GLY A 225 -13.22 -7.95 -18.89
N PRO A 226 -12.00 -8.44 -18.60
CA PRO A 226 -10.80 -7.66 -18.29
C PRO A 226 -10.35 -6.78 -19.46
N GLY A 227 -9.86 -5.58 -19.16
CA GLY A 227 -9.27 -4.71 -20.18
C GLY A 227 -8.75 -3.40 -19.60
N GLU A 228 -7.76 -2.82 -20.28
CA GLU A 228 -7.10 -1.59 -19.90
C GLU A 228 -7.29 -0.53 -20.99
N GLN A 229 -7.30 0.75 -20.62
CA GLN A 229 -7.40 1.88 -21.54
C GLN A 229 -6.81 3.16 -20.90
N THR A 230 -6.83 4.28 -21.59
CA THR A 230 -6.02 5.47 -21.27
C THR A 230 -6.75 6.58 -20.50
N LEU A 231 -8.08 6.57 -20.52
CA LEU A 231 -8.91 7.62 -19.95
C LEU A 231 -9.35 7.28 -18.51
N PRO A 232 -9.73 8.26 -17.68
CA PRO A 232 -10.24 7.98 -16.34
C PRO A 232 -11.47 7.08 -16.35
N ILE A 233 -11.61 6.23 -15.33
CA ILE A 233 -12.73 5.28 -15.22
C ILE A 233 -13.60 5.56 -14.00
N ILE A 234 -14.90 5.28 -14.16
CA ILE A 234 -15.94 5.48 -13.14
C ILE A 234 -16.79 4.23 -13.07
N PHE A 235 -16.92 3.66 -11.88
CA PHE A 235 -17.88 2.58 -11.62
C PHE A 235 -19.03 3.15 -10.80
N ALA A 236 -20.25 2.82 -11.19
CA ALA A 236 -21.46 3.36 -10.59
C ALA A 236 -22.51 2.28 -10.34
N THR A 237 -23.36 2.55 -9.35
CA THR A 237 -24.63 1.84 -9.15
C THR A 237 -25.56 2.00 -10.35
N GLU A 238 -26.58 1.14 -10.44
CA GLU A 238 -27.49 1.07 -11.59
C GLU A 238 -28.06 2.44 -11.99
N HIS A 239 -28.51 3.22 -11.02
CA HIS A 239 -29.08 4.56 -11.22
C HIS A 239 -28.05 5.69 -11.04
N GLY A 240 -26.80 5.37 -10.72
CA GLY A 240 -25.73 6.35 -10.57
C GLY A 240 -25.82 7.20 -9.31
N GLU A 241 -26.58 6.79 -8.29
CA GLU A 241 -26.70 7.48 -7.00
C GLU A 241 -25.40 7.42 -6.19
N HIS A 242 -24.64 6.34 -6.39
CA HIS A 242 -23.30 6.14 -5.85
C HIS A 242 -22.36 5.71 -6.96
N ALA A 243 -21.23 6.40 -7.06
CA ALA A 243 -20.18 6.16 -8.02
C ALA A 243 -18.81 6.45 -7.39
N MET A 244 -17.80 5.69 -7.82
CA MET A 244 -16.40 5.94 -7.50
C MET A 244 -15.60 5.90 -8.79
N GLY A 245 -14.80 6.93 -9.01
CA GLY A 245 -13.90 7.02 -10.15
C GLY A 245 -12.50 7.43 -9.71
N ILE A 246 -11.54 7.23 -10.60
CA ILE A 246 -10.14 7.58 -10.37
C ILE A 246 -9.62 8.45 -11.50
N TYR A 247 -8.93 9.53 -11.13
CA TYR A 247 -8.07 10.31 -12.01
C TYR A 247 -6.63 10.20 -11.52
N ALA A 248 -5.76 9.64 -12.33
CA ALA A 248 -4.34 9.47 -12.04
C ALA A 248 -3.54 10.53 -12.81
N LEU A 249 -2.68 11.28 -12.11
CA LEU A 249 -1.80 12.26 -12.75
C LEU A 249 -0.73 11.54 -13.58
N ASP A 250 -0.22 12.19 -14.63
CA ASP A 250 0.88 11.66 -15.46
C ASP A 250 0.53 10.34 -16.20
N GLN A 251 -0.77 10.11 -16.48
CA GLN A 251 -1.27 9.04 -17.34
C GLN A 251 -1.77 9.59 -18.68
N PRO A 252 -1.52 8.88 -19.81
CA PRO A 252 -0.70 7.67 -19.90
C PRO A 252 0.81 7.98 -19.76
N PRO A 253 1.61 7.11 -19.14
CA PRO A 253 3.04 7.33 -19.03
C PRO A 253 3.74 7.18 -20.40
N PRO A 254 4.90 7.82 -20.60
CA PRO A 254 5.74 7.59 -21.77
C PRO A 254 5.97 6.09 -22.00
N ASP A 255 6.02 5.68 -23.27
CA ASP A 255 6.19 4.28 -23.72
C ASP A 255 5.02 3.31 -23.46
N PHE A 256 3.95 3.78 -22.82
CA PHE A 256 2.75 2.99 -22.49
C PHE A 256 1.44 3.74 -22.79
N GLU A 257 1.42 4.42 -23.94
CA GLU A 257 0.39 5.39 -24.40
C GLU A 257 -1.02 4.82 -24.60
N HIS A 258 -1.21 3.51 -24.49
CA HIS A 258 -2.51 2.83 -24.69
C HIS A 258 -3.02 2.11 -23.43
N THR A 259 -2.36 2.31 -22.30
CA THR A 259 -2.61 1.60 -21.05
C THR A 259 -2.62 2.59 -19.87
N GLY A 260 -3.21 2.22 -18.74
CA GLY A 260 -3.29 3.11 -17.58
C GLY A 260 -4.40 2.76 -16.59
N TYR A 261 -5.61 2.52 -17.10
CA TYR A 261 -6.79 2.29 -16.27
C TYR A 261 -7.46 0.97 -16.65
N GLY A 262 -7.45 0.00 -15.73
CA GLY A 262 -8.03 -1.32 -15.93
C GLY A 262 -9.41 -1.48 -15.30
N ARG A 263 -10.22 -2.37 -15.87
CA ARG A 263 -11.56 -2.73 -15.38
C ARG A 263 -11.75 -4.25 -15.41
N PHE A 264 -12.41 -4.78 -14.40
CA PHE A 264 -12.63 -6.21 -14.24
C PHE A 264 -13.95 -6.51 -13.52
N ARG A 265 -14.64 -7.57 -13.96
CA ARG A 265 -15.74 -8.19 -13.22
C ARG A 265 -15.40 -9.64 -12.88
N PHE A 266 -15.36 -9.93 -11.59
CA PHE A 266 -15.09 -11.26 -11.06
C PHE A 266 -16.41 -11.91 -10.63
N ARG A 267 -16.98 -12.72 -11.53
CA ARG A 267 -18.35 -13.26 -11.37
C ARG A 267 -18.47 -14.24 -10.21
N ALA A 268 -17.45 -15.07 -9.98
CA ALA A 268 -17.47 -16.05 -8.90
C ALA A 268 -17.31 -15.39 -7.52
N GLU A 269 -16.45 -14.39 -7.44
CA GLU A 269 -16.10 -13.65 -6.23
C GLU A 269 -17.10 -12.54 -5.90
N ARG A 270 -18.01 -12.24 -6.85
CA ARG A 270 -19.05 -11.20 -6.74
C ARG A 270 -18.49 -9.82 -6.40
N VAL A 271 -17.40 -9.48 -7.08
CA VAL A 271 -16.70 -8.18 -6.93
C VAL A 271 -16.39 -7.58 -8.31
N VAL A 272 -16.33 -6.25 -8.36
CA VAL A 272 -15.83 -5.51 -9.52
C VAL A 272 -14.58 -4.74 -9.13
N LYS A 273 -13.65 -4.55 -10.05
CA LYS A 273 -12.37 -3.90 -9.79
C LYS A 273 -12.07 -2.87 -10.86
N TRP A 274 -11.62 -1.70 -10.42
CA TRP A 274 -10.80 -0.84 -11.26
C TRP A 274 -9.38 -0.73 -10.70
N ASN A 275 -8.41 -0.46 -11.56
CA ASN A 275 -7.05 -0.10 -11.13
C ASN A 275 -6.45 1.03 -12.00
N ALA A 276 -5.47 1.74 -11.43
CA ALA A 276 -4.52 2.58 -12.14
C ALA A 276 -3.16 1.87 -12.15
N VAL A 277 -2.54 1.79 -13.33
CA VAL A 277 -1.34 0.98 -13.58
C VAL A 277 -0.30 1.80 -14.34
N TYR A 278 0.92 1.81 -13.83
CA TYR A 278 2.09 2.41 -14.47
C TYR A 278 3.09 1.32 -14.79
N ARG A 279 3.78 1.45 -15.92
CA ARG A 279 4.82 0.51 -16.32
C ARG A 279 6.10 1.26 -16.62
N ILE A 280 7.21 0.68 -16.18
CA ILE A 280 8.55 1.18 -16.45
C ILE A 280 9.32 0.03 -17.07
N ARG A 281 9.93 0.27 -18.23
CA ARG A 281 10.80 -0.68 -18.92
C ARG A 281 12.16 -0.03 -19.15
N LYS A 282 13.23 -0.70 -18.70
CA LYS A 282 14.62 -0.27 -18.92
C LYS A 282 15.48 -1.48 -19.21
N THR A 283 16.15 -1.47 -20.36
CA THR A 283 16.99 -2.59 -20.80
C THR A 283 18.17 -2.85 -19.88
N GLU A 284 18.71 -1.77 -19.32
CA GLU A 284 19.85 -1.71 -18.40
C GLU A 284 19.47 -2.00 -16.94
N GLY A 285 18.18 -2.20 -16.68
CA GLY A 285 17.65 -2.42 -15.34
C GLY A 285 16.93 -1.20 -14.76
N ILE A 286 15.93 -1.47 -13.95
CA ILE A 286 15.18 -0.47 -13.17
C ILE A 286 16.01 -0.15 -11.93
N SER A 287 16.26 1.13 -11.70
CA SER A 287 17.06 1.58 -10.56
C SER A 287 16.35 1.28 -9.24
N PRO A 288 17.07 0.85 -8.19
CA PRO A 288 16.50 0.83 -6.85
C PRO A 288 16.15 2.25 -6.41
N GLY A 289 15.23 2.38 -5.45
CA GLY A 289 14.81 3.67 -4.91
C GLY A 289 13.31 3.90 -4.96
N LYS A 290 12.92 5.17 -4.82
CA LYS A 290 11.53 5.60 -4.65
C LYS A 290 10.87 5.94 -5.99
N TYR A 291 9.64 5.46 -6.16
CA TYR A 291 8.77 5.71 -7.31
C TYR A 291 7.41 6.22 -6.79
N GLY A 292 7.13 7.50 -7.03
CA GLY A 292 5.95 8.19 -6.51
C GLY A 292 4.85 8.39 -7.56
N PHE A 293 3.59 8.23 -7.15
CA PHE A 293 2.41 8.37 -8.01
C PHE A 293 1.27 9.03 -7.25
N ARG A 294 0.60 10.00 -7.88
CA ARG A 294 -0.52 10.76 -7.32
C ARG A 294 -1.82 10.46 -8.06
N HIS A 295 -2.88 10.26 -7.28
CA HIS A 295 -4.21 9.98 -7.77
C HIS A 295 -5.25 10.82 -7.02
N TYR A 296 -6.40 10.97 -7.66
CA TYR A 296 -7.59 11.57 -7.09
C TYR A 296 -8.73 10.57 -7.23
N VAL A 297 -9.19 10.02 -6.11
CA VAL A 297 -10.40 9.18 -6.08
C VAL A 297 -11.60 10.07 -5.82
N CYS A 298 -12.53 10.09 -6.76
CA CYS A 298 -13.74 10.89 -6.71
C CYS A 298 -14.92 10.01 -6.30
N VAL A 299 -15.68 10.43 -5.29
CA VAL A 299 -16.83 9.68 -4.75
C VAL A 299 -18.06 10.59 -4.78
N GLY A 300 -19.22 10.09 -5.20
CA GLY A 300 -20.44 10.90 -5.28
C GLY A 300 -21.51 10.22 -6.12
N THR A 301 -22.43 10.99 -6.71
CA THR A 301 -23.23 10.48 -7.83
C THR A 301 -22.37 10.32 -9.08
N ARG A 302 -22.85 9.60 -10.11
CA ARG A 302 -22.13 9.46 -11.38
C ARG A 302 -21.81 10.82 -12.01
N ASP A 303 -22.73 11.78 -11.94
CA ASP A 303 -22.49 13.11 -12.49
C ASP A 303 -21.51 13.92 -11.64
N ASP A 304 -21.57 13.82 -10.30
CA ASP A 304 -20.58 14.45 -9.42
C ASP A 304 -19.17 13.95 -9.77
N VAL A 305 -18.99 12.64 -9.86
CA VAL A 305 -17.69 12.01 -10.17
C VAL A 305 -17.18 12.46 -11.53
N ARG A 306 -18.05 12.49 -12.56
CA ARG A 306 -17.70 13.00 -13.89
C ARG A 306 -17.22 14.46 -13.83
N GLN A 307 -17.97 15.33 -13.15
CA GLN A 307 -17.63 16.74 -13.02
C GLN A 307 -16.33 16.94 -12.22
N MET A 308 -16.12 16.19 -11.15
CA MET A 308 -14.90 16.23 -10.36
C MET A 308 -13.69 15.84 -11.20
N ILE A 309 -13.74 14.71 -11.92
CA ILE A 309 -12.66 14.27 -12.81
C ILE A 309 -12.35 15.34 -13.87
N LEU A 310 -13.38 15.88 -14.54
CA LEU A 310 -13.21 16.92 -15.56
C LEU A 310 -12.52 18.16 -14.97
N LYS A 311 -13.00 18.65 -13.83
CA LYS A 311 -12.41 19.82 -13.17
C LYS A 311 -10.97 19.59 -12.74
N LEU A 312 -10.69 18.45 -12.09
CA LEU A 312 -9.33 18.07 -11.70
C LEU A 312 -8.39 18.06 -12.90
N ALA A 313 -8.81 17.47 -14.03
CA ALA A 313 -8.01 17.45 -15.24
C ALA A 313 -7.78 18.85 -15.82
N THR A 314 -8.77 19.74 -15.78
CA THR A 314 -8.61 21.12 -16.29
C THR A 314 -7.85 22.06 -15.35
N GLU A 315 -7.95 21.86 -14.04
CA GLU A 315 -7.41 22.78 -13.03
C GLU A 315 -6.02 22.37 -12.51
N LEU A 316 -5.73 21.05 -12.45
CA LEU A 316 -4.47 20.53 -11.91
C LEU A 316 -3.45 20.15 -13.00
N ALA A 317 -3.88 19.68 -14.17
CA ALA A 317 -2.94 19.38 -15.27
C ALA A 317 -2.08 20.58 -15.70
N PRO A 318 -2.55 21.85 -15.64
CA PRO A 318 -1.70 23.01 -15.94
C PRO A 318 -0.74 23.42 -14.82
N ARG A 319 -0.85 22.86 -13.60
CA ARG A 319 -0.23 23.42 -12.37
C ARG A 319 0.86 22.56 -11.73
N VAL A 320 1.18 21.40 -12.30
CA VAL A 320 2.28 20.59 -11.75
C VAL A 320 3.62 21.15 -12.25
N ASP A 321 4.12 22.17 -11.55
CA ASP A 321 5.57 22.22 -11.32
C ASP A 321 5.91 20.89 -10.66
N ARG A 322 6.78 20.12 -11.34
CA ARG A 322 7.18 18.74 -11.04
C ARG A 322 7.97 18.66 -9.74
N HIS A 323 7.37 19.08 -8.63
CA HIS A 323 7.96 18.89 -7.32
C HIS A 323 8.03 17.39 -7.07
N PRO A 324 9.23 16.82 -6.90
CA PRO A 324 9.34 15.43 -6.53
C PRO A 324 8.59 15.24 -5.21
N LEU A 325 7.84 14.15 -5.10
CA LEU A 325 7.22 13.67 -3.85
C LEU A 325 8.27 13.44 -2.73
N ASP A 326 9.56 13.66 -3.02
CA ASP A 326 10.73 13.61 -2.15
C ASP A 326 10.85 14.80 -1.17
N ALA A 327 10.06 15.86 -1.29
CA ALA A 327 10.01 16.90 -0.27
C ALA A 327 9.23 16.42 0.96
N LEU A 328 9.89 15.65 1.81
CA LEU A 328 9.48 15.47 3.21
C LEU A 328 9.32 16.86 3.84
N PRO A 329 8.20 17.21 4.49
CA PRO A 329 8.29 18.22 5.54
C PRO A 329 9.26 17.66 6.59
N PRO A 330 10.23 18.47 7.11
CA PRO A 330 11.08 18.01 8.18
C PRO A 330 10.20 17.54 9.33
N SER A 331 10.39 16.28 9.72
CA SER A 331 9.94 15.71 10.99
C SER A 331 10.10 16.77 12.07
N LEU A 332 8.98 17.23 12.65
CA LEU A 332 9.01 17.93 13.93
C LEU A 332 9.59 16.94 14.94
N ALA A 333 10.90 17.05 15.18
CA ALA A 333 11.54 16.43 16.31
C ALA A 333 10.77 16.81 17.59
N PRO A 334 10.71 15.94 18.60
CA PRO A 334 10.08 16.28 19.87
C PRO A 334 10.72 17.57 20.39
N ALA A 335 9.88 18.55 20.73
CA ALA A 335 10.33 19.71 21.46
C ALA A 335 10.98 19.22 22.76
N ASP A 336 12.30 19.37 22.86
CA ASP A 336 13.03 19.31 24.11
C ASP A 336 12.37 20.29 25.08
N GLN A 337 11.53 19.77 25.97
CA GLN A 337 11.13 20.49 27.17
C GLN A 337 12.33 20.47 28.12
N ASN A 338 13.23 21.41 27.94
CA ASN A 338 14.19 21.79 28.97
C ASN A 338 13.65 23.03 29.68
N PRO A 339 12.97 22.90 30.83
CA PRO A 339 12.56 24.06 31.61
C PRO A 339 13.80 24.70 32.21
N ALA A 340 14.10 25.90 31.73
CA ALA A 340 15.13 26.76 32.28
C ALA A 340 14.96 26.90 33.80
N SER A 341 15.98 26.46 34.54
CA SER A 341 16.24 26.89 35.89
C SER A 341 16.55 28.39 35.88
N LYS A 342 15.62 29.20 36.37
CA LYS A 342 15.91 30.54 36.89
C LYS A 342 15.14 30.76 38.18
N THR A 343 15.90 30.78 39.26
CA THR A 343 15.62 31.51 40.51
C THR A 343 16.95 31.74 41.22
N PRO A 344 17.09 32.79 42.04
CA PRO A 344 16.23 33.97 42.23
C PRO A 344 16.68 35.18 41.41
#